data_AF-A0A849TQJ5-F1
#
_entry.id   AF-A0A849TQJ5-F1
#
_cell.length_a   1.000
_cell.length_b   1.000
_cell.length_c   1.000
_cell.angle_alpha   90.00
_cell.angle_beta   90.00
_cell.angle_gamma   90.00
#
_symmetry.space_group_name_H-M   'P 1'
#
loop_
_entity.id
_entity.type
_entity.pdbx_description
1 polymer ?
#
loop_
_entity_poly.entity_id
_entity_poly.type
_entity_poly.pdbx_seq_one_letter_code
_entity_poly.pdbx_strand_id
1 'polypeptide(L)'
;MPLTKLQSHVLRLLAAARSPDSYIAGGVALNRDGPRYSGDIDIFQDTEQRLHDAAVADASTLTAAGLHLSWTTIVTGRRTAALEGLGDTMRLDWVHEAAFRFFPPQRDDLFGYVLHPADLATNKASAAADRREPRDLVDLLTIHDTILPLGAVISAAVGRFPGQSPEEMLAEITRHSRFTAEEFQVLATERPLDPSDLHRRIRRMLEDAERFISRVPSDAVGLLFLKHGTPVQPDLEALGQYQRHTGSPGGIWPTSPEISAAMLERHGQDSRRPPIPGTPSTTPPTPVTPPSLTPPSEAVLRELAERERKRVQVIRTPTVRRFEARDEGMVQFGSVNKIDGRPFALVHRQDEALVLPVDEATYERLQSFTRGRTLHVHASGAIRLGRGRRR
;
A
#
# COMPACT_ATOMS: atom_id res chain seq x y z
N MET A 1 -7.34 -20.48 13.28
CA MET A 1 -6.53 -20.14 12.10
C MET A 1 -5.92 -21.35 11.43
N PRO A 2 -6.14 -21.53 10.12
CA PRO A 2 -5.54 -22.58 9.30
C PRO A 2 -4.04 -22.34 9.06
N LEU A 3 -3.22 -22.57 10.10
CA LEU A 3 -1.75 -22.62 9.97
C LEU A 3 -1.22 -24.02 10.22
N THR A 4 -0.12 -24.36 9.54
CA THR A 4 0.67 -25.53 9.90
C THR A 4 1.51 -25.28 11.16
N LYS A 5 2.06 -26.35 11.72
CA LYS A 5 2.98 -26.27 12.88
C LYS A 5 4.23 -25.45 12.53
N LEU A 6 4.77 -25.65 11.32
CA LEU A 6 5.93 -24.91 10.82
C LEU A 6 5.63 -23.43 10.69
N GLN A 7 4.52 -23.05 10.05
CA GLN A 7 4.11 -21.66 9.91
C GLN A 7 3.94 -20.96 11.27
N SER A 8 3.25 -21.62 12.20
CA SER A 8 3.05 -21.08 13.55
C SER A 8 4.37 -20.90 14.31
N HIS A 9 5.34 -21.80 14.11
CA HIS A 9 6.66 -21.70 14.73
C HIS A 9 7.48 -20.55 14.13
N VAL A 10 7.51 -20.44 12.80
CA VAL A 10 8.22 -19.38 12.07
C VAL A 10 7.70 -18.00 12.43
N LEU A 11 6.38 -17.81 12.44
CA LEU A 11 5.77 -16.53 12.80
C LEU A 11 6.17 -16.08 14.20
N ARG A 12 6.17 -16.99 15.19
CA ARG A 12 6.62 -16.66 16.56
C ARG A 12 8.09 -16.28 16.63
N LEU A 13 8.96 -16.94 15.86
CA LEU A 13 10.38 -16.60 15.81
C LEU A 13 10.63 -15.21 15.23
N LEU A 14 9.86 -14.82 14.21
CA LEU A 14 10.06 -13.58 13.47
C LEU A 14 9.26 -12.39 14.02
N ALA A 15 8.23 -12.62 14.83
CA ALA A 15 7.29 -11.60 15.31
C ALA A 15 7.98 -10.41 15.99
N ALA A 16 8.98 -10.66 16.83
CA ALA A 16 9.69 -9.59 17.55
C ALA A 16 10.51 -8.68 16.63
N ALA A 17 10.88 -9.16 15.43
CA ALA A 17 11.62 -8.40 14.42
C ALA A 17 10.70 -7.68 13.44
N ARG A 18 9.37 -7.70 13.64
CA ARG A 18 8.40 -6.96 12.83
C ARG A 18 8.14 -5.57 13.42
N SER A 19 7.77 -4.66 12.55
CA SER A 19 7.59 -3.23 12.82
C SER A 19 6.54 -2.65 11.86
N PRO A 20 6.06 -1.40 12.04
CA PRO A 20 5.10 -0.78 11.12
C PRO A 20 5.55 -0.71 9.66
N ASP A 21 6.82 -0.95 9.40
CA ASP A 21 7.48 -0.89 8.09
C ASP A 21 8.13 -2.23 7.70
N SER A 22 7.81 -3.29 8.46
CA SER A 22 8.17 -4.70 8.29
C SER A 22 7.04 -5.58 8.82
N TYR A 23 6.09 -5.98 7.96
CA TYR A 23 4.80 -6.57 8.40
C TYR A 23 4.40 -7.79 7.58
N ILE A 24 3.54 -8.63 8.16
CA ILE A 24 2.94 -9.78 7.50
C ILE A 24 1.70 -9.34 6.71
N ALA A 25 1.53 -9.88 5.51
CA ALA A 25 0.30 -9.74 4.75
C ALA A 25 -0.02 -11.02 3.96
N GLY A 26 -0.77 -10.89 2.86
CA GLY A 26 -1.06 -12.01 1.98
C GLY A 26 -2.07 -13.01 2.56
N GLY A 27 -2.02 -14.23 2.04
CA GLY A 27 -3.05 -15.26 2.28
C GLY A 27 -3.16 -15.69 3.74
N VAL A 28 -2.02 -15.76 4.46
CA VAL A 28 -1.96 -16.12 5.88
C VAL A 28 -2.67 -15.11 6.76
N ALA A 29 -2.42 -13.82 6.53
CA ALA A 29 -3.06 -12.76 7.31
C ALA A 29 -4.57 -12.68 7.03
N LEU A 30 -4.95 -12.84 5.75
CA LEU A 30 -6.34 -12.74 5.30
C LEU A 30 -7.19 -13.92 5.77
N ASN A 31 -6.68 -15.15 5.67
CA ASN A 31 -7.43 -16.35 6.00
C ASN A 31 -7.26 -16.77 7.47
N ARG A 32 -7.02 -15.82 8.37
CA ARG A 32 -6.92 -16.10 9.81
C ARG A 32 -8.12 -16.88 10.33
N ASP A 33 -9.30 -16.47 9.89
CA ASP A 33 -10.59 -17.11 10.19
C ASP A 33 -11.30 -17.55 8.90
N GLY A 34 -10.52 -17.70 7.82
CA GLY A 34 -10.99 -18.10 6.50
C GLY A 34 -10.95 -19.62 6.27
N PRO A 35 -11.54 -20.11 5.18
CA PRO A 35 -11.74 -21.55 4.96
C PRO A 35 -10.49 -22.29 4.45
N ARG A 36 -9.47 -21.58 3.95
CA ARG A 36 -8.30 -22.18 3.30
C ARG A 36 -7.00 -21.95 4.04
N TYR A 37 -6.09 -22.91 3.92
CA TYR A 37 -4.69 -22.75 4.30
C TYR A 37 -3.95 -21.91 3.26
N SER A 38 -2.94 -21.14 3.68
CA SER A 38 -1.94 -20.58 2.75
C SER A 38 -0.69 -21.46 2.75
N GLY A 39 -0.03 -21.59 1.60
CA GLY A 39 1.23 -22.34 1.49
C GLY A 39 2.48 -21.50 1.73
N ASP A 40 2.31 -20.18 1.87
CA ASP A 40 3.35 -19.16 1.91
C ASP A 40 3.11 -18.18 3.06
N ILE A 41 4.20 -17.59 3.57
CA ILE A 41 4.16 -16.41 4.42
C ILE A 41 4.82 -15.25 3.67
N ASP A 42 4.06 -14.19 3.45
CA ASP A 42 4.50 -12.97 2.77
C ASP A 42 4.84 -11.88 3.80
N ILE A 43 6.09 -11.41 3.73
CA ILE A 43 6.65 -10.39 4.62
C ILE A 43 6.98 -9.15 3.79
N PHE A 44 6.29 -8.06 4.05
CA PHE A 44 6.40 -6.82 3.31
C PHE A 44 7.31 -5.82 3.99
N GLN A 45 8.04 -5.06 3.18
CA GLN A 45 9.03 -4.09 3.61
C GLN A 45 8.85 -2.80 2.82
N ASP A 46 8.85 -1.67 3.52
CA ASP A 46 8.59 -0.37 2.88
C ASP A 46 9.77 0.12 2.00
N THR A 47 10.94 -0.51 2.12
CA THR A 47 12.13 -0.13 1.34
C THR A 47 12.97 -1.34 0.92
N GLU A 48 13.70 -1.19 -0.18
CA GLU A 48 14.61 -2.21 -0.69
C GLU A 48 15.73 -2.58 0.29
N GLN A 49 16.28 -1.57 0.98
CA GLN A 49 17.32 -1.80 1.97
C GLN A 49 16.81 -2.66 3.11
N ARG A 50 15.60 -2.34 3.61
CA ARG A 50 14.99 -3.12 4.68
C ARG A 50 14.63 -4.53 4.23
N LEU A 51 14.21 -4.71 2.97
CA LEU A 51 14.04 -6.05 2.41
C LEU A 51 15.32 -6.88 2.48
N HIS A 52 16.46 -6.30 2.13
CA HIS A 52 17.73 -7.00 2.25
C HIS A 52 18.04 -7.34 3.72
N ASP A 53 17.98 -6.34 4.60
CA ASP A 53 18.39 -6.49 6.00
C ASP A 53 17.48 -7.46 6.75
N ALA A 54 16.16 -7.36 6.57
CA ALA A 54 15.16 -8.25 7.17
C ALA A 54 15.33 -9.68 6.67
N ALA A 55 15.51 -9.90 5.37
CA ALA A 55 15.68 -11.25 4.83
C ALA A 55 16.94 -11.95 5.38
N VAL A 56 18.05 -11.22 5.53
CA VAL A 56 19.29 -11.75 6.10
C VAL A 56 19.12 -12.06 7.60
N ALA A 57 18.55 -11.13 8.37
CA ALA A 57 18.33 -11.30 9.80
C ALA A 57 17.35 -12.44 10.11
N ASP A 58 16.26 -12.53 9.36
CA ASP A 58 15.26 -13.59 9.49
C ASP A 58 15.88 -14.94 9.15
N ALA A 59 16.64 -15.05 8.05
CA ALA A 59 17.32 -16.30 7.69
C ALA A 59 18.32 -16.77 8.77
N SER A 60 19.05 -15.85 9.39
CA SER A 60 19.93 -16.16 10.52
C SER A 60 19.14 -16.68 11.73
N THR A 61 18.03 -16.03 12.06
CA THR A 61 17.14 -16.43 13.17
C THR A 61 16.55 -17.83 12.95
N LEU A 62 16.08 -18.11 11.74
CA LEU A 62 15.48 -19.40 11.38
C LEU A 62 16.52 -20.52 11.38
N THR A 63 17.72 -20.27 10.86
CA THR A 63 18.82 -21.25 10.87
C THR A 63 19.29 -21.55 12.29
N ALA A 64 19.39 -20.53 13.16
CA ALA A 64 19.73 -20.70 14.56
C ALA A 64 18.68 -21.51 15.34
N ALA A 65 17.42 -21.47 14.90
CA ALA A 65 16.34 -22.30 15.42
C ALA A 65 16.35 -23.75 14.87
N GLY A 66 17.33 -24.12 14.05
CA GLY A 66 17.49 -25.47 13.49
C GLY A 66 16.62 -25.75 12.26
N LEU A 67 16.07 -24.72 11.62
CA LEU A 67 15.31 -24.85 10.37
C LEU A 67 16.26 -24.75 9.17
N HIS A 68 15.95 -25.47 8.09
CA HIS A 68 16.76 -25.45 6.88
C HIS A 68 16.16 -24.46 5.87
N LEU A 69 16.89 -23.39 5.56
CA LEU A 69 16.47 -22.37 4.60
C LEU A 69 17.28 -22.47 3.30
N SER A 70 16.58 -22.51 2.17
CA SER A 70 17.16 -22.52 0.83
C SER A 70 16.63 -21.35 0.00
N TRP A 71 17.50 -20.42 -0.40
CA TRP A 71 17.11 -19.32 -1.29
C TRP A 71 16.76 -19.84 -2.68
N THR A 72 15.57 -19.47 -3.19
CA THR A 72 15.10 -19.87 -4.52
C THR A 72 15.01 -18.69 -5.49
N THR A 73 14.79 -17.48 -4.99
CA THR A 73 14.75 -16.27 -5.82
C THR A 73 15.36 -15.10 -5.05
N ILE A 74 16.27 -14.38 -5.69
CA ILE A 74 16.81 -13.12 -5.19
C ILE A 74 16.85 -12.16 -6.38
N VAL A 75 15.89 -11.23 -6.41
CA VAL A 75 15.79 -10.18 -7.43
C VAL A 75 15.47 -8.86 -6.75
N THR A 76 15.61 -7.74 -7.46
CA THR A 76 15.20 -6.44 -6.94
C THR A 76 13.73 -6.47 -6.52
N GLY A 77 13.44 -6.04 -5.29
CA GLY A 77 12.10 -5.97 -4.74
C GLY A 77 11.53 -7.30 -4.24
N ARG A 78 12.23 -8.43 -4.38
CA ARG A 78 11.74 -9.73 -3.90
C ARG A 78 12.85 -10.72 -3.56
N ARG A 79 12.71 -11.38 -2.41
CA ARG A 79 13.48 -12.56 -2.03
C ARG A 79 12.53 -13.69 -1.66
N THR A 80 12.82 -14.89 -2.13
CA THR A 80 12.03 -16.08 -1.86
C THR A 80 12.95 -17.18 -1.36
N ALA A 81 12.51 -17.89 -0.33
CA ALA A 81 13.17 -19.08 0.16
C ALA A 81 12.18 -20.22 0.38
N ALA A 82 12.64 -21.44 0.16
CA ALA A 82 12.01 -22.63 0.71
C ALA A 82 12.55 -22.84 2.13
N LEU A 83 11.65 -23.17 3.06
CA LEU A 83 12.00 -23.47 4.44
C LEU A 83 11.50 -24.86 4.79
N GLU A 84 12.38 -25.67 5.38
CA GLU A 84 12.08 -27.03 5.80
C GLU A 84 12.31 -27.18 7.30
N GLY A 85 11.40 -27.86 7.98
CA GLY A 85 11.51 -28.14 9.40
C GLY A 85 10.21 -28.67 9.99
N LEU A 86 10.30 -29.28 11.17
CA LEU A 86 9.13 -29.84 11.87
C LEU A 86 8.31 -30.84 11.02
N GLY A 87 8.96 -31.53 10.06
CA GLY A 87 8.32 -32.49 9.17
C GLY A 87 7.46 -31.88 8.05
N ASP A 88 7.62 -30.59 7.80
CA ASP A 88 6.84 -29.82 6.81
C ASP A 88 7.78 -28.93 5.97
N THR A 89 7.27 -28.41 4.86
CA THR A 89 7.96 -27.44 4.02
C THR A 89 7.04 -26.29 3.65
N MET A 90 7.58 -25.08 3.59
CA MET A 90 6.81 -23.89 3.24
C MET A 90 7.64 -22.87 2.46
N ARG A 91 6.97 -21.93 1.80
CA ARG A 91 7.62 -20.80 1.14
C ARG A 91 7.60 -19.56 2.05
N LEU A 92 8.73 -18.86 2.09
CA LEU A 92 8.83 -17.51 2.65
C LEU A 92 9.15 -16.53 1.53
N ASP A 93 8.39 -15.44 1.49
CA ASP A 93 8.57 -14.34 0.55
C ASP A 93 8.81 -13.04 1.34
N TRP A 94 9.91 -12.35 1.03
CA TRP A 94 10.16 -10.97 1.43
C TRP A 94 9.94 -10.07 0.22
N VAL A 95 9.05 -9.10 0.33
CA VAL A 95 8.58 -8.28 -0.79
C VAL A 95 8.70 -6.80 -0.45
N HIS A 96 9.24 -6.03 -1.38
CA HIS A 96 9.21 -4.57 -1.30
C HIS A 96 7.85 -4.12 -1.84
N GLU A 97 7.08 -3.41 -1.01
CA GLU A 97 5.90 -2.69 -1.47
C GLU A 97 5.96 -1.24 -1.00
N ALA A 98 5.53 -0.30 -1.84
CA ALA A 98 5.44 1.10 -1.45
C ALA A 98 4.53 1.25 -0.23
N ALA A 99 4.90 2.12 0.71
CA ALA A 99 4.20 2.28 1.98
C ALA A 99 2.77 2.88 1.88
N PHE A 100 2.19 2.97 0.69
CA PHE A 100 0.89 3.62 0.49
C PHE A 100 -0.25 2.69 0.89
N ARG A 101 -0.97 3.05 1.96
CA ARG A 101 -2.01 2.24 2.61
C ARG A 101 -3.07 3.13 3.25
N PHE A 102 -4.27 2.61 3.49
CA PHE A 102 -5.33 3.33 4.19
C PHE A 102 -5.05 3.41 5.68
N PHE A 103 -4.67 2.30 6.31
CA PHE A 103 -4.42 2.23 7.74
C PHE A 103 -2.98 1.82 8.04
N PRO A 104 -2.39 2.29 9.15
CA PRO A 104 -1.12 1.77 9.62
C PRO A 104 -1.20 0.27 9.90
N PRO A 105 -0.12 -0.51 9.67
CA PRO A 105 -0.07 -1.90 10.09
C PRO A 105 -0.32 -2.04 11.59
N GLN A 106 -1.05 -3.07 11.96
CA GLN A 106 -1.51 -3.33 13.31
C GLN A 106 -0.55 -4.26 14.01
N ARG A 107 -0.23 -3.96 15.28
CA ARG A 107 0.54 -4.89 16.12
C ARG A 107 -0.29 -6.15 16.35
N ASP A 108 0.37 -7.30 16.29
CA ASP A 108 -0.26 -8.61 16.43
C ASP A 108 0.67 -9.55 17.19
N ASP A 109 0.14 -10.33 18.13
CA ASP A 109 0.98 -11.16 18.99
C ASP A 109 1.64 -12.33 18.24
N LEU A 110 1.02 -12.83 17.17
CA LEU A 110 1.54 -13.92 16.37
C LEU A 110 2.33 -13.42 15.17
N PHE A 111 1.83 -12.38 14.50
CA PHE A 111 2.46 -11.82 13.29
C PHE A 111 3.50 -10.74 13.61
N GLY A 112 3.57 -10.24 14.84
CA GLY A 112 4.35 -9.05 15.20
C GLY A 112 3.68 -7.77 14.71
N TYR A 113 3.63 -7.59 13.39
CA TYR A 113 2.82 -6.57 12.71
C TYR A 113 2.13 -7.18 11.49
N VAL A 114 0.87 -6.78 11.25
CA VAL A 114 0.03 -7.26 10.15
C VAL A 114 -0.65 -6.11 9.44
N LEU A 115 -0.85 -6.23 8.13
CA LEU A 115 -1.59 -5.23 7.37
C LEU A 115 -3.08 -5.19 7.81
N HIS A 116 -3.68 -3.99 7.83
CA HIS A 116 -5.09 -3.82 8.20
C HIS A 116 -6.02 -4.61 7.26
N PRO A 117 -7.14 -5.19 7.73
CA PRO A 117 -8.05 -5.99 6.90
C PRO A 117 -8.53 -5.30 5.61
N ALA A 118 -8.87 -4.00 5.68
CA ALA A 118 -9.27 -3.24 4.49
C ALA A 118 -8.14 -3.13 3.47
N ASP A 119 -6.90 -2.95 3.93
CA ASP A 119 -5.74 -2.91 3.06
C ASP A 119 -5.47 -4.30 2.44
N LEU A 120 -5.53 -5.39 3.23
CA LEU A 120 -5.45 -6.77 2.73
C LEU A 120 -6.50 -7.05 1.63
N ALA A 121 -7.73 -6.58 1.82
CA ALA A 121 -8.79 -6.70 0.84
C ALA A 121 -8.44 -6.00 -0.49
N THR A 122 -7.89 -4.79 -0.44
CA THR A 122 -7.47 -4.07 -1.65
C THR A 122 -6.28 -4.71 -2.36
N ASN A 123 -5.27 -5.24 -1.64
CA ASN A 123 -4.20 -6.05 -2.28
C ASN A 123 -4.80 -7.24 -3.01
N LYS A 124 -5.78 -7.90 -2.39
CA LYS A 124 -6.39 -9.10 -2.93
C LYS A 124 -7.23 -8.81 -4.17
N ALA A 125 -7.98 -7.71 -4.20
CA ALA A 125 -8.70 -7.27 -5.39
C ALA A 125 -7.75 -6.98 -6.56
N SER A 126 -6.65 -6.25 -6.32
CA SER A 126 -5.63 -6.01 -7.34
C SER A 126 -5.03 -7.32 -7.85
N ALA A 127 -4.63 -8.22 -6.95
CA ALA A 127 -4.07 -9.52 -7.33
C ALA A 127 -5.06 -10.33 -8.19
N ALA A 128 -6.34 -10.39 -7.80
CA ALA A 128 -7.37 -11.10 -8.56
C ALA A 128 -7.65 -10.47 -9.95
N ALA A 129 -7.45 -9.16 -10.09
CA ALA A 129 -7.53 -8.49 -11.38
C ALA A 129 -6.30 -8.80 -12.26
N ASP A 130 -5.11 -8.94 -11.66
CA ASP A 130 -3.86 -9.18 -12.40
C ASP A 130 -3.65 -10.65 -12.81
N ARG A 131 -4.23 -11.60 -12.09
CA ARG A 131 -4.01 -13.04 -12.35
C ARG A 131 -5.25 -13.89 -12.13
N ARG A 132 -5.24 -15.08 -12.76
CA ARG A 132 -6.27 -16.11 -12.60
C ARG A 132 -5.80 -17.21 -11.65
N GLU A 133 -6.09 -17.09 -10.37
CA GLU A 133 -5.85 -18.14 -9.37
C GLU A 133 -7.14 -18.48 -8.58
N PRO A 134 -7.53 -19.75 -8.44
CA PRO A 134 -8.79 -20.13 -7.75
C PRO A 134 -8.84 -19.63 -6.30
N ARG A 135 -7.69 -19.61 -5.61
CA ARG A 135 -7.57 -19.13 -4.23
C ARG A 135 -7.94 -17.66 -4.08
N ASP A 136 -7.71 -16.84 -5.10
CA ASP A 136 -8.03 -15.42 -5.03
C ASP A 136 -9.55 -15.20 -5.02
N LEU A 137 -10.35 -16.07 -5.66
CA LEU A 137 -11.82 -15.95 -5.64
C LEU A 137 -12.42 -16.40 -4.30
N VAL A 138 -11.83 -17.43 -3.68
CA VAL A 138 -12.21 -17.86 -2.32
C VAL A 138 -11.86 -16.77 -1.30
N ASP A 139 -10.71 -16.14 -1.47
CA ASP A 139 -10.29 -14.99 -0.66
C ASP A 139 -11.23 -13.80 -0.84
N LEU A 140 -11.60 -13.45 -2.07
CA LEU A 140 -12.54 -12.36 -2.34
C LEU A 140 -13.93 -12.61 -1.75
N LEU A 141 -14.42 -13.87 -1.76
CA LEU A 141 -15.65 -14.21 -1.05
C LEU A 141 -15.53 -14.04 0.46
N THR A 142 -14.41 -14.48 1.03
CA THR A 142 -14.14 -14.28 2.46
C THR A 142 -14.13 -12.79 2.80
N ILE A 143 -13.48 -11.97 1.97
CA ILE A 143 -13.48 -10.50 2.09
C ILE A 143 -14.89 -9.93 2.01
N HIS A 144 -15.66 -10.33 1.00
CA HIS A 144 -17.01 -9.83 0.76
C HIS A 144 -17.94 -10.11 1.95
N ASP A 145 -17.80 -11.27 2.56
CA ASP A 145 -18.65 -11.70 3.68
C ASP A 145 -18.22 -11.15 5.05
N THR A 146 -16.92 -10.90 5.25
CA THR A 146 -16.37 -10.66 6.61
C THR A 146 -15.65 -9.34 6.80
N ILE A 147 -15.16 -8.70 5.73
CA ILE A 147 -14.36 -7.46 5.81
C ILE A 147 -15.12 -6.31 5.19
N LEU A 148 -15.37 -6.38 3.88
CA LEU A 148 -15.98 -5.31 3.12
C LEU A 148 -16.53 -5.88 1.81
N PRO A 149 -17.77 -5.53 1.40
CA PRO A 149 -18.30 -5.95 0.12
C PRO A 149 -17.38 -5.58 -1.06
N LEU A 150 -17.22 -6.52 -1.99
CA LEU A 150 -16.29 -6.43 -3.12
C LEU A 150 -16.38 -5.10 -3.91
N GLY A 151 -17.57 -4.55 -4.12
CA GLY A 151 -17.74 -3.28 -4.83
C GLY A 151 -17.01 -2.11 -4.15
N ALA A 152 -17.13 -2.00 -2.82
CA ALA A 152 -16.40 -1.00 -2.05
C ALA A 152 -14.90 -1.28 -1.99
N VAL A 153 -14.49 -2.56 -1.95
CA VAL A 153 -13.07 -2.95 -2.01
C VAL A 153 -12.44 -2.51 -3.33
N ILE A 154 -13.06 -2.83 -4.46
CA ILE A 154 -12.58 -2.47 -5.80
C ILE A 154 -12.53 -0.94 -5.96
N SER A 155 -13.59 -0.25 -5.52
CA SER A 155 -13.65 1.22 -5.57
C SER A 155 -12.52 1.87 -4.77
N ALA A 156 -12.17 1.32 -3.60
CA ALA A 156 -11.02 1.79 -2.83
C ALA A 156 -9.67 1.38 -3.44
N ALA A 157 -9.55 0.16 -3.98
CA ALA A 157 -8.30 -0.40 -4.49
C ALA A 157 -7.69 0.45 -5.62
N VAL A 158 -8.51 1.01 -6.52
CA VAL A 158 -8.01 1.86 -7.62
C VAL A 158 -7.38 3.17 -7.14
N GLY A 159 -7.66 3.61 -5.91
CA GLY A 159 -6.97 4.73 -5.27
C GLY A 159 -5.55 4.36 -4.80
N ARG A 160 -5.31 3.08 -4.54
CA ARG A 160 -4.01 2.52 -4.13
C ARG A 160 -3.17 2.04 -5.31
N PHE A 161 -3.82 1.50 -6.33
CA PHE A 161 -3.22 0.95 -7.53
C PHE A 161 -3.74 1.71 -8.76
N PRO A 162 -3.22 2.93 -9.02
CA PRO A 162 -3.71 3.75 -10.10
C PRO A 162 -3.36 3.13 -11.45
N GLY A 163 -4.28 3.23 -12.41
CA GLY A 163 -4.06 2.74 -13.78
C GLY A 163 -5.30 2.14 -14.42
N GLN A 164 -6.32 1.80 -13.63
CA GLN A 164 -7.59 1.25 -14.08
C GLN A 164 -8.77 1.92 -13.35
N SER A 165 -9.94 1.91 -13.97
CA SER A 165 -11.20 2.27 -13.32
C SER A 165 -11.76 1.10 -12.49
N PRO A 166 -12.68 1.35 -11.53
CA PRO A 166 -13.37 0.28 -10.81
C PRO A 166 -14.08 -0.72 -11.73
N GLU A 167 -14.67 -0.24 -12.82
CA GLU A 167 -15.34 -1.05 -13.84
C GLU A 167 -14.35 -1.97 -14.55
N GLU A 168 -13.19 -1.44 -14.95
CA GLU A 168 -12.13 -2.22 -15.60
C GLU A 168 -11.58 -3.30 -14.67
N MET A 169 -11.31 -2.97 -13.41
CA MET A 169 -10.85 -3.93 -12.41
C MET A 169 -11.89 -5.04 -12.16
N LEU A 170 -13.18 -4.68 -12.04
CA LEU A 170 -14.26 -5.67 -11.90
C LEU A 170 -14.37 -6.57 -13.14
N ALA A 171 -14.23 -6.01 -14.34
CA ALA A 171 -14.26 -6.76 -15.58
C ALA A 171 -13.14 -7.80 -15.65
N GLU A 172 -11.92 -7.42 -15.22
CA GLU A 172 -10.77 -8.34 -15.15
C GLU A 172 -11.00 -9.46 -14.12
N ILE A 173 -11.46 -9.12 -12.91
CA ILE A 173 -11.82 -10.13 -11.89
C ILE A 173 -12.90 -11.08 -12.42
N THR A 174 -13.91 -10.55 -13.11
CA THR A 174 -14.99 -11.35 -13.71
C THR A 174 -14.43 -12.29 -14.77
N ARG A 175 -13.52 -11.82 -15.63
CA ARG A 175 -12.83 -12.65 -16.62
C ARG A 175 -12.01 -13.76 -15.94
N HIS A 176 -11.35 -13.45 -14.83
CA HIS A 176 -10.55 -14.39 -14.04
C HIS A 176 -11.37 -15.33 -13.16
N SER A 177 -12.67 -15.09 -12.95
CA SER A 177 -13.51 -15.88 -12.03
C SER A 177 -13.94 -17.25 -12.55
N ARG A 178 -13.71 -17.57 -13.82
CA ARG A 178 -14.16 -18.83 -14.44
C ARG A 178 -13.22 -19.96 -14.08
N PHE A 179 -13.67 -20.89 -13.24
CA PHE A 179 -12.92 -22.09 -12.84
C PHE A 179 -13.79 -23.35 -12.89
N THR A 180 -13.17 -24.50 -13.11
CA THR A 180 -13.82 -25.81 -12.99
C THR A 180 -13.95 -26.24 -11.53
N ALA A 181 -14.72 -27.30 -11.27
CA ALA A 181 -14.87 -27.85 -9.92
C ALA A 181 -13.54 -28.41 -9.40
N GLU A 182 -12.77 -29.07 -10.27
CA GLU A 182 -11.48 -29.67 -9.96
C GLU A 182 -10.45 -28.60 -9.56
N GLU A 183 -10.45 -27.43 -10.23
CA GLU A 183 -9.59 -26.30 -9.89
C GLU A 183 -9.85 -25.75 -8.47
N PHE A 184 -11.07 -25.88 -7.94
CA PHE A 184 -11.38 -25.51 -6.55
C PHE A 184 -11.10 -26.63 -5.56
N GLN A 185 -11.30 -27.89 -5.95
CA GLN A 185 -11.11 -29.05 -5.07
C GLN A 185 -9.64 -29.28 -4.69
N VAL A 186 -8.67 -28.81 -5.50
CA VAL A 186 -7.24 -28.89 -5.17
C VAL A 186 -6.81 -27.90 -4.09
N LEU A 187 -7.67 -26.95 -3.69
CA LEU A 187 -7.34 -25.98 -2.65
C LEU A 187 -7.32 -26.66 -1.27
N ALA A 188 -6.22 -26.47 -0.55
CA ALA A 188 -6.09 -26.91 0.83
C ALA A 188 -7.06 -26.11 1.72
N THR A 189 -8.12 -26.78 2.18
CA THR A 189 -9.21 -26.18 2.96
C THR A 189 -9.50 -27.01 4.20
N GLU A 190 -10.00 -26.37 5.26
CA GLU A 190 -10.38 -27.09 6.48
C GLU A 190 -11.59 -28.00 6.26
N ARG A 191 -12.52 -27.55 5.40
CA ARG A 191 -13.70 -28.31 4.97
C ARG A 191 -13.76 -28.29 3.45
N PRO A 192 -14.11 -29.42 2.80
CA PRO A 192 -14.30 -29.45 1.36
C PRO A 192 -15.26 -28.35 0.89
N LEU A 193 -14.85 -27.62 -0.14
CA LEU A 193 -15.70 -26.63 -0.79
C LEU A 193 -16.77 -27.33 -1.62
N ASP A 194 -18.01 -26.84 -1.58
CA ASP A 194 -19.05 -27.19 -2.54
C ASP A 194 -18.90 -26.29 -3.77
N PRO A 195 -18.44 -26.80 -4.94
CA PRO A 195 -18.21 -25.96 -6.11
C PRO A 195 -19.48 -25.30 -6.64
N SER A 196 -20.64 -25.95 -6.50
CA SER A 196 -21.91 -25.40 -6.99
C SER A 196 -22.36 -24.22 -6.15
N ASP A 197 -22.24 -24.33 -4.83
CA ASP A 197 -22.47 -23.20 -3.93
C ASP A 197 -21.47 -22.07 -4.18
N LEU A 198 -20.19 -22.43 -4.36
CA LEU A 198 -19.12 -21.47 -4.60
C LEU A 198 -19.37 -20.66 -5.88
N HIS A 199 -19.68 -21.29 -7.00
CA HIS A 199 -20.01 -20.59 -8.25
C HIS A 199 -21.22 -19.68 -8.09
N ARG A 200 -22.24 -20.12 -7.34
CA ARG A 200 -23.44 -19.32 -7.05
C ARG A 200 -23.08 -18.07 -6.23
N ARG A 201 -22.22 -18.22 -5.21
CA ARG A 201 -21.78 -17.11 -4.35
C ARG A 201 -20.86 -16.15 -5.09
N ILE A 202 -19.93 -16.64 -5.89
CA ILE A 202 -19.05 -15.81 -6.75
C ILE A 202 -19.91 -14.94 -7.66
N ARG A 203 -20.92 -15.52 -8.32
CA ARG A 203 -21.81 -14.77 -9.21
C ARG A 203 -22.53 -13.64 -8.47
N ARG A 204 -23.12 -13.94 -7.31
CA ARG A 204 -23.81 -12.93 -6.48
C ARG A 204 -22.86 -11.82 -6.02
N MET A 205 -21.66 -12.18 -5.54
CA MET A 205 -20.64 -11.22 -5.15
C MET A 205 -20.27 -10.25 -6.30
N LEU A 206 -20.15 -10.77 -7.53
CA LEU A 206 -19.85 -9.95 -8.72
C LEU A 206 -21.04 -9.05 -9.12
N GLU A 207 -22.26 -9.58 -9.10
CA GLU A 207 -23.50 -8.81 -9.36
C GLU A 207 -23.70 -7.68 -8.33
N ASP A 208 -23.37 -7.93 -7.06
CA ASP A 208 -23.42 -6.95 -5.98
C ASP A 208 -22.37 -5.85 -6.18
N ALA A 209 -21.15 -6.25 -6.57
CA ALA A 209 -20.08 -5.31 -6.90
C ALA A 209 -20.44 -4.43 -8.09
N GLU A 210 -21.00 -5.01 -9.16
CA GLU A 210 -21.43 -4.28 -10.38
C GLU A 210 -22.51 -3.24 -10.06
N ARG A 211 -23.52 -3.61 -9.25
CA ARG A 211 -24.58 -2.68 -8.82
C ARG A 211 -24.07 -1.50 -8.00
N PHE A 212 -23.04 -1.72 -7.17
CA PHE A 212 -22.41 -0.65 -6.41
C PHE A 212 -21.54 0.25 -7.30
N ILE A 213 -20.64 -0.36 -8.08
CA ILE A 213 -19.67 0.33 -8.92
C ILE A 213 -20.37 1.20 -9.98
N SER A 214 -21.44 0.71 -10.62
CA SER A 214 -22.18 1.48 -11.63
C SER A 214 -22.84 2.77 -11.12
N ARG A 215 -22.91 2.96 -9.79
CA ARG A 215 -23.54 4.12 -9.15
C ARG A 215 -22.57 4.97 -8.34
N VAL A 216 -21.33 4.53 -8.13
CA VAL A 216 -20.41 5.24 -7.25
C VAL A 216 -20.01 6.59 -7.88
N PRO A 217 -20.16 7.72 -7.16
CA PRO A 217 -19.73 9.01 -7.66
C PRO A 217 -18.22 9.05 -7.91
N SER A 218 -17.77 9.74 -8.97
CA SER A 218 -16.35 9.76 -9.34
C SER A 218 -15.44 10.36 -8.28
N ASP A 219 -15.93 11.30 -7.47
CA ASP A 219 -15.16 11.88 -6.36
C ASP A 219 -15.00 10.89 -5.18
N ALA A 220 -15.89 9.90 -5.07
CA ALA A 220 -15.89 8.86 -4.04
C ALA A 220 -14.95 7.68 -4.36
N VAL A 221 -14.54 7.55 -5.61
CA VAL A 221 -13.61 6.49 -6.06
C VAL A 221 -12.22 6.67 -5.44
N GLY A 222 -11.59 5.57 -5.06
CA GLY A 222 -10.28 5.53 -4.44
C GLY A 222 -10.27 5.81 -2.94
N LEU A 223 -11.45 5.91 -2.32
CA LEU A 223 -11.62 6.19 -0.90
C LEU A 223 -12.23 4.99 -0.17
N LEU A 224 -11.86 4.84 1.09
CA LEU A 224 -12.66 4.07 2.04
C LEU A 224 -13.67 4.99 2.73
N PHE A 225 -14.81 4.42 3.11
CA PHE A 225 -15.82 5.10 3.90
C PHE A 225 -15.93 4.43 5.26
N LEU A 226 -15.91 5.26 6.31
CA LEU A 226 -15.93 4.77 7.68
C LEU A 226 -17.23 5.18 8.37
N LYS A 227 -17.79 4.26 9.15
CA LYS A 227 -18.85 4.53 10.12
C LYS A 227 -18.29 4.20 11.50
N HIS A 228 -18.16 5.22 12.35
CA HIS A 228 -17.54 5.10 13.68
C HIS A 228 -16.13 4.47 13.64
N GLY A 229 -15.31 4.86 12.64
CA GLY A 229 -13.95 4.35 12.46
C GLY A 229 -13.85 2.96 11.80
N THR A 230 -14.97 2.28 11.55
CA THR A 230 -14.98 0.97 10.86
C THR A 230 -15.24 1.14 9.36
N PRO A 231 -14.44 0.53 8.47
CA PRO A 231 -14.73 0.51 7.04
C PRO A 231 -16.08 -0.14 6.71
N VAL A 232 -16.86 0.51 5.86
CA VAL A 232 -18.18 0.03 5.41
C VAL A 232 -18.40 0.34 3.94
N GLN A 233 -19.24 -0.46 3.27
CA GLN A 233 -19.80 -0.04 2.00
C GLN A 233 -20.81 1.08 2.30
N PRO A 234 -20.62 2.30 1.77
CA PRO A 234 -21.51 3.39 2.08
C PRO A 234 -22.84 3.24 1.34
N ASP A 235 -23.90 3.79 1.92
CA ASP A 235 -25.09 4.17 1.18
C ASP A 235 -24.77 5.37 0.28
N LEU A 236 -24.81 5.15 -1.04
CA LEU A 236 -24.47 6.15 -2.05
C LEU A 236 -25.44 7.34 -2.06
N GLU A 237 -26.67 7.16 -1.56
CA GLU A 237 -27.66 8.25 -1.47
C GLU A 237 -27.42 9.14 -0.23
N ALA A 238 -26.59 8.67 0.71
CA ALA A 238 -26.34 9.34 1.99
C ALA A 238 -24.84 9.40 2.33
N LEU A 239 -23.97 9.60 1.33
CA LEU A 239 -22.50 9.61 1.51
C LEU A 239 -22.02 10.54 2.63
N GLY A 240 -22.71 11.66 2.87
CA GLY A 240 -22.36 12.65 3.89
C GLY A 240 -22.39 12.12 5.33
N GLN A 241 -23.01 10.96 5.60
CA GLN A 241 -23.02 10.35 6.93
C GLN A 241 -21.75 9.56 7.26
N TYR A 242 -20.87 9.35 6.28
CA TYR A 242 -19.66 8.55 6.44
C TYR A 242 -18.43 9.44 6.41
N GLN A 243 -17.43 9.07 7.20
CA GLN A 243 -16.12 9.69 7.12
C GLN A 243 -15.39 9.16 5.88
N ARG A 244 -14.93 10.08 5.03
CA ARG A 244 -14.07 9.75 3.88
C ARG A 244 -12.66 9.51 4.37
N HIS A 245 -12.05 8.42 3.94
CA HIS A 245 -10.74 7.98 4.37
C HIS A 245 -9.85 7.68 3.16
N THR A 246 -8.75 8.41 3.05
CA THR A 246 -7.79 8.29 1.94
C THR A 246 -6.58 7.49 2.37
N GLY A 247 -5.93 6.84 1.41
CA GLY A 247 -4.59 6.28 1.61
C GLY A 247 -3.54 7.37 1.76
N SER A 248 -2.46 7.03 2.46
CA SER A 248 -1.26 7.85 2.59
C SER A 248 -0.03 6.94 2.76
N PRO A 249 1.20 7.47 2.56
CA PRO A 249 2.40 6.77 3.02
C PRO A 249 2.28 6.45 4.51
N GLY A 250 2.47 5.18 4.87
CA GLY A 250 2.33 4.65 6.23
C GLY A 250 0.90 4.46 6.75
N GLY A 251 -0.11 4.99 6.05
CA GLY A 251 -1.52 5.02 6.49
C GLY A 251 -1.78 5.99 7.64
N ILE A 252 -3.06 6.30 7.87
CA ILE A 252 -3.50 7.21 8.92
C ILE A 252 -4.69 6.58 9.64
N TRP A 253 -4.77 6.72 10.97
CA TRP A 253 -6.01 6.44 11.69
C TRP A 253 -6.93 7.65 11.60
N PRO A 254 -8.24 7.49 11.34
CA PRO A 254 -9.18 8.59 11.38
C PRO A 254 -9.12 9.28 12.75
N THR A 255 -8.95 10.59 12.76
CA THR A 255 -9.07 11.36 14.01
C THR A 255 -10.55 11.48 14.36
N SER A 256 -11.02 10.67 15.31
CA SER A 256 -12.29 10.97 15.98
C SER A 256 -12.05 12.13 16.97
N PRO A 257 -12.98 13.11 17.07
CA PRO A 257 -13.01 14.07 18.17
C PRO A 257 -12.91 13.41 19.55
N GLU A 258 -13.46 12.20 19.72
CA GLU A 258 -13.38 11.43 20.97
C GLU A 258 -11.98 10.87 21.23
N ILE A 259 -11.26 10.48 20.18
CA ILE A 259 -9.85 10.03 20.29
C ILE A 259 -8.95 11.23 20.60
N SER A 260 -9.19 12.38 19.97
CA SER A 260 -8.51 13.63 20.30
C SER A 260 -8.79 14.08 21.74
N ALA A 261 -10.03 13.93 22.21
CA ALA A 261 -10.40 14.20 23.60
C ALA A 261 -9.72 13.22 24.58
N ALA A 262 -9.74 11.91 24.30
CA ALA A 262 -9.09 10.90 25.14
C ALA A 262 -7.55 11.02 25.15
N MET A 263 -6.93 11.42 24.04
CA MET A 263 -5.50 11.71 23.98
C MET A 263 -5.14 12.99 24.76
N LEU A 264 -5.94 14.05 24.67
CA LEU A 264 -5.77 15.26 25.49
C LEU A 264 -5.97 14.98 26.98
N GLU A 265 -6.96 14.16 27.35
CA GLU A 265 -7.21 13.76 28.73
C GLU A 265 -6.04 12.95 29.32
N ARG A 266 -5.45 12.03 28.54
CA ARG A 266 -4.23 11.29 28.95
C ARG A 266 -3.02 12.21 29.11
N HIS A 267 -2.79 13.14 28.18
CA HIS A 267 -1.70 14.11 28.30
C HIS A 267 -1.87 15.04 29.50
N GLY A 268 -3.11 15.42 29.82
CA GLY A 268 -3.45 16.19 31.01
C GLY A 268 -3.30 15.42 32.34
N GLN A 269 -3.44 14.08 32.32
CA GLN A 269 -3.24 13.21 33.49
C GLN A 269 -1.76 12.93 33.75
N ASP A 270 -0.94 12.71 32.72
CA ASP A 270 0.51 12.53 32.87
C ASP A 270 1.22 13.81 33.35
N SER A 271 0.66 14.98 33.02
CA SER A 271 1.16 16.29 33.49
C SER A 271 0.80 16.61 34.95
N ARG A 272 0.01 15.76 35.63
CA ARG A 272 -0.46 15.97 37.02
C ARG A 272 0.20 15.03 38.05
N ARG A 273 1.21 14.24 37.66
CA ARG A 273 1.99 13.46 38.62
C ARG A 273 2.92 14.37 39.43
N PRO A 274 2.83 14.39 40.78
CA PRO A 274 3.76 15.16 41.60
C PRO A 274 5.16 14.52 41.57
N PRO A 275 6.24 15.32 41.67
CA PRO A 275 7.60 14.81 41.68
C PRO A 275 7.86 14.03 42.97
N ILE A 276 8.49 12.86 42.84
CA ILE A 276 8.94 12.02 43.96
C ILE A 276 10.20 12.66 44.58
N PRO A 277 10.27 12.89 45.90
CA PRO A 277 11.47 13.40 46.55
C PRO A 277 12.43 12.28 47.00
N GLY A 278 13.70 12.42 46.60
CA GLY A 278 14.86 12.11 47.44
C GLY A 278 15.49 10.72 47.33
N THR A 279 16.73 10.68 46.82
CA THR A 279 17.85 9.94 47.44
C THR A 279 19.19 10.47 46.88
N PRO A 280 20.29 10.38 47.65
CA PRO A 280 21.33 11.41 47.69
C PRO A 280 22.47 11.20 46.69
N SER A 281 23.17 12.31 46.48
CA SER A 281 24.35 12.52 45.65
C SER A 281 25.49 11.52 45.91
N THR A 282 26.01 10.95 44.83
CA THR A 282 27.36 10.40 44.74
C THR A 282 28.19 11.18 43.72
N THR A 283 29.42 11.47 44.15
CA THR A 283 30.51 12.21 43.52
C THR A 283 30.78 11.80 42.06
N PRO A 284 31.18 12.73 41.16
CA PRO A 284 31.40 12.43 39.75
C PRO A 284 32.72 11.67 39.52
N PRO A 285 32.79 10.71 38.57
CA PRO A 285 34.03 10.33 37.94
C PRO A 285 34.29 11.19 36.67
N THR A 286 35.58 11.35 36.41
CA THR A 286 36.29 12.10 35.37
C THR A 286 35.75 11.92 33.93
N PRO A 287 35.86 12.94 33.06
CA PRO A 287 35.44 12.84 31.67
C PRO A 287 36.40 11.93 30.88
N VAL A 288 35.85 10.90 30.25
CA VAL A 288 36.54 10.09 29.24
C VAL A 288 36.28 10.73 27.88
N THR A 289 37.36 11.16 27.23
CA THR A 289 37.35 11.74 25.88
C THR A 289 36.83 10.70 24.87
N PRO A 290 35.84 11.01 24.01
CA PRO A 290 35.41 10.10 22.96
C PRO A 290 36.51 9.93 21.90
N PRO A 291 36.62 8.76 21.24
CA PRO A 291 37.63 8.53 20.22
C PRO A 291 37.41 9.46 19.02
N SER A 292 38.48 10.06 18.52
CA SER A 292 38.47 10.87 17.31
C SER A 292 38.16 9.99 16.10
N LEU A 293 36.95 10.08 15.56
CA LEU A 293 36.58 9.44 14.31
C LEU A 293 37.29 10.17 13.16
N THR A 294 38.12 9.45 12.43
CA THR A 294 38.77 9.94 11.21
C THR A 294 37.70 10.27 10.17
N PRO A 295 37.68 11.48 9.57
CA PRO A 295 36.69 11.82 8.57
C PRO A 295 36.85 10.93 7.31
N PRO A 296 35.74 10.54 6.66
CA PRO A 296 35.78 9.66 5.48
C PRO A 296 36.52 10.34 4.33
N SER A 297 37.25 9.54 3.54
CA SER A 297 38.05 10.05 2.42
C SER A 297 37.15 10.62 1.30
N GLU A 298 37.68 11.61 0.55
CA GLU A 298 37.01 12.21 -0.61
C GLU A 298 36.50 11.18 -1.62
N ALA A 299 37.18 10.03 -1.77
CA ALA A 299 36.77 8.95 -2.65
C ALA A 299 35.45 8.29 -2.21
N VAL A 300 35.28 8.06 -0.89
CA VAL A 300 34.05 7.50 -0.31
C VAL A 300 32.89 8.49 -0.42
N LEU A 301 33.16 9.78 -0.20
CA LEU A 301 32.15 10.83 -0.36
C LEU A 301 31.69 10.96 -1.81
N ARG A 302 32.61 10.83 -2.78
CA ARG A 302 32.26 10.82 -4.22
C ARG A 302 31.45 9.59 -4.59
N GLU A 303 31.84 8.40 -4.13
CA GLU A 303 31.10 7.17 -4.41
C GLU A 303 29.68 7.21 -3.82
N LEU A 304 29.52 7.71 -2.59
CA LEU A 304 28.22 7.92 -1.96
C LEU A 304 27.39 8.98 -2.68
N ALA A 305 27.98 10.10 -3.10
CA ALA A 305 27.29 11.14 -3.86
C ALA A 305 26.89 10.64 -5.26
N GLU A 306 27.69 9.79 -5.88
CA GLU A 306 27.39 9.19 -7.18
C GLU A 306 26.32 8.08 -7.06
N ARG A 307 26.34 7.32 -5.96
CA ARG A 307 25.32 6.33 -5.62
C ARG A 307 24.00 6.99 -5.23
N GLU A 308 24.03 8.12 -4.54
CA GLU A 308 22.83 8.95 -4.28
C GLU A 308 22.32 9.65 -5.53
N ARG A 309 23.20 10.16 -6.41
CA ARG A 309 22.77 10.65 -7.74
C ARG A 309 22.10 9.55 -8.57
N LYS A 310 22.60 8.32 -8.49
CA LYS A 310 22.00 7.14 -9.16
C LYS A 310 20.70 6.68 -8.47
N ARG A 311 20.56 6.83 -7.15
CA ARG A 311 19.32 6.54 -6.38
C ARG A 311 18.20 7.54 -6.63
N VAL A 312 18.50 8.84 -6.63
CA VAL A 312 17.51 9.92 -6.86
C VAL A 312 16.92 9.85 -8.27
N GLN A 313 17.65 9.29 -9.25
CA GLN A 313 17.16 9.12 -10.62
C GLN A 313 16.09 8.01 -10.79
N VAL A 314 15.86 7.16 -9.76
CA VAL A 314 15.07 5.91 -9.89
C VAL A 314 13.78 5.89 -9.06
N ILE A 315 13.57 6.84 -8.13
CA ILE A 315 12.32 6.94 -7.35
C ILE A 315 11.41 8.00 -8.00
N ARG A 316 10.47 7.58 -8.85
CA ARG A 316 9.60 8.53 -9.59
C ARG A 316 8.29 8.81 -8.87
N THR A 317 8.37 9.55 -7.77
CA THR A 317 7.24 10.39 -7.32
C THR A 317 7.30 11.68 -8.14
N PRO A 318 6.24 12.09 -8.87
CA PRO A 318 6.33 13.29 -9.66
C PRO A 318 6.48 14.50 -8.75
N THR A 319 7.65 15.14 -8.78
CA THR A 319 7.91 16.38 -8.05
C THR A 319 7.00 17.45 -8.61
N VAL A 320 6.05 17.93 -7.81
CA VAL A 320 5.18 19.05 -8.18
C VAL A 320 5.87 20.36 -7.83
N ARG A 321 6.14 21.21 -8.82
CA ARG A 321 6.74 22.54 -8.61
C ARG A 321 6.17 23.58 -9.56
N ARG A 322 6.42 24.86 -9.27
CA ARG A 322 6.01 25.96 -10.15
C ARG A 322 6.84 25.97 -11.44
N PHE A 323 6.22 26.33 -12.55
CA PHE A 323 6.92 26.59 -13.82
C PHE A 323 7.86 27.80 -13.70
N GLU A 324 9.08 27.67 -14.20
CA GLU A 324 10.09 28.73 -14.31
C GLU A 324 10.53 28.93 -15.76
N ALA A 325 11.17 30.05 -16.10
CA ALA A 325 11.60 30.36 -17.48
C ALA A 325 12.52 29.29 -18.10
N ARG A 326 13.32 28.59 -17.27
CA ARG A 326 14.16 27.45 -17.68
C ARG A 326 13.37 26.23 -18.18
N ASP A 327 12.08 26.20 -17.91
CA ASP A 327 11.19 25.09 -18.26
C ASP A 327 10.56 25.24 -19.66
N GLU A 328 10.96 26.25 -20.45
CA GLU A 328 10.55 26.42 -21.84
C GLU A 328 10.78 25.14 -22.67
N GLY A 329 9.79 24.80 -23.49
CA GLY A 329 9.85 23.69 -24.43
C GLY A 329 8.58 22.85 -24.50
N MET A 330 8.73 21.63 -25.01
CA MET A 330 7.62 20.68 -25.15
C MET A 330 7.27 20.02 -23.81
N VAL A 331 5.97 20.03 -23.47
CA VAL A 331 5.41 19.42 -22.27
C VAL A 331 4.13 18.66 -22.61
N GLN A 332 3.70 17.76 -21.74
CA GLN A 332 2.43 17.04 -21.86
C GLN A 332 1.36 17.72 -21.01
N PHE A 333 0.18 17.91 -21.56
CA PHE A 333 -0.95 18.45 -20.81
C PHE A 333 -1.42 17.45 -19.75
N GLY A 334 -1.56 17.89 -18.50
CA GLY A 334 -2.11 17.11 -17.40
C GLY A 334 -3.60 17.43 -17.21
N SER A 335 -3.86 18.61 -16.67
CA SER A 335 -5.20 19.11 -16.37
C SER A 335 -5.20 20.64 -16.25
N VAL A 336 -6.38 21.25 -16.20
CA VAL A 336 -6.53 22.68 -15.94
C VAL A 336 -7.55 22.89 -14.83
N ASN A 337 -7.21 23.70 -13.83
CA ASN A 337 -8.02 23.88 -12.61
C ASN A 337 -8.04 25.36 -12.18
N LYS A 338 -9.03 25.74 -11.37
CA LYS A 338 -9.05 27.01 -10.65
C LYS A 338 -8.80 26.75 -9.17
N ILE A 339 -7.88 27.50 -8.57
CA ILE A 339 -7.63 27.51 -7.13
C ILE A 339 -7.79 28.96 -6.69
N ASP A 340 -8.65 29.21 -5.70
CA ASP A 340 -9.00 30.54 -5.21
C ASP A 340 -9.39 31.54 -6.33
N GLY A 341 -10.13 31.05 -7.33
CA GLY A 341 -10.59 31.84 -8.47
C GLY A 341 -9.50 32.18 -9.50
N ARG A 342 -8.26 31.72 -9.33
CA ARG A 342 -7.16 31.91 -10.29
C ARG A 342 -6.95 30.65 -11.12
N PRO A 343 -6.86 30.74 -12.46
CA PRO A 343 -6.67 29.57 -13.30
C PRO A 343 -5.21 29.13 -13.40
N PHE A 344 -5.00 27.81 -13.36
CA PHE A 344 -3.71 27.15 -13.48
C PHE A 344 -3.80 25.91 -14.38
N ALA A 345 -2.76 25.66 -15.16
CA ALA A 345 -2.58 24.43 -15.92
C ALA A 345 -1.50 23.56 -15.28
N LEU A 346 -1.80 22.27 -15.12
CA LEU A 346 -0.84 21.24 -14.77
C LEU A 346 -0.27 20.66 -16.06
N VAL A 347 1.06 20.74 -16.23
CA VAL A 347 1.76 20.15 -17.36
C VAL A 347 2.88 19.25 -16.88
N HIS A 348 3.13 18.16 -17.58
CA HIS A 348 4.13 17.16 -17.23
C HIS A 348 5.34 17.26 -18.16
N ARG A 349 6.53 17.24 -17.59
CA ARG A 349 7.78 17.16 -18.34
C ARG A 349 8.63 16.05 -17.71
N GLN A 350 8.86 14.98 -18.46
CA GLN A 350 9.51 13.78 -17.94
C GLN A 350 8.79 13.31 -16.65
N ASP A 351 9.48 13.36 -15.52
CA ASP A 351 8.97 12.93 -14.22
C ASP A 351 8.56 14.12 -13.32
N GLU A 352 8.50 15.34 -13.84
CA GLU A 352 8.09 16.52 -13.09
C GLU A 352 6.68 16.99 -13.49
N ALA A 353 5.91 17.45 -12.50
CA ALA A 353 4.62 18.08 -12.69
C ALA A 353 4.75 19.59 -12.43
N LEU A 354 4.57 20.39 -13.47
CA LEU A 354 4.74 21.84 -13.44
C LEU A 354 3.38 22.53 -13.35
N VAL A 355 3.24 23.42 -12.37
CA VAL A 355 2.07 24.29 -12.22
C VAL A 355 2.33 25.61 -12.93
N LEU A 356 1.57 25.86 -13.98
CA LEU A 356 1.67 27.04 -14.83
C LEU A 356 0.45 27.95 -14.57
N PRO A 357 0.62 29.17 -14.05
CA PRO A 357 -0.46 30.14 -14.05
C PRO A 357 -0.83 30.50 -15.49
N VAL A 358 -2.12 30.50 -15.79
CA VAL A 358 -2.65 30.83 -17.13
C VAL A 358 -3.66 31.97 -17.00
N ASP A 359 -4.00 32.61 -18.12
CA ASP A 359 -5.12 33.56 -18.15
C ASP A 359 -6.46 32.83 -18.37
N GLU A 360 -7.56 33.55 -18.18
CA GLU A 360 -8.92 33.02 -18.29
C GLU A 360 -9.23 32.49 -19.70
N ALA A 361 -8.74 33.16 -20.74
CA ALA A 361 -8.94 32.72 -22.13
C ALA A 361 -8.22 31.39 -22.42
N THR A 362 -7.03 31.21 -21.86
CA THR A 362 -6.24 29.98 -21.97
C THR A 362 -6.85 28.86 -21.13
N TYR A 363 -7.42 29.18 -19.97
CA TYR A 363 -8.14 28.24 -19.12
C TYR A 363 -9.31 27.59 -19.87
N GLU A 364 -10.23 28.39 -20.40
CA GLU A 364 -11.39 27.92 -21.16
C GLU A 364 -10.97 27.07 -22.37
N ARG A 365 -9.91 27.47 -23.07
CA ARG A 365 -9.39 26.72 -24.21
C ARG A 365 -8.85 25.34 -23.81
N LEU A 366 -8.18 25.23 -22.66
CA LEU A 366 -7.58 23.99 -22.17
C LEU A 366 -8.58 23.02 -21.55
N GLN A 367 -9.78 23.46 -21.16
CA GLN A 367 -10.83 22.56 -20.65
C GLN A 367 -11.24 21.50 -21.68
N SER A 368 -11.17 21.83 -22.97
CA SER A 368 -11.49 20.91 -24.07
C SER A 368 -10.38 19.89 -24.40
N PHE A 369 -9.24 19.92 -23.69
CA PHE A 369 -8.05 19.14 -24.05
C PHE A 369 -7.99 17.82 -23.29
N THR A 370 -7.62 16.77 -24.01
CA THR A 370 -7.34 15.45 -23.42
C THR A 370 -5.96 15.43 -22.77
N ARG A 371 -5.86 14.81 -21.59
CA ARG A 371 -4.60 14.54 -20.88
C ARG A 371 -3.60 13.80 -21.79
N GLY A 372 -2.32 14.13 -21.65
CA GLY A 372 -1.21 13.58 -22.45
C GLY A 372 -0.91 14.34 -23.74
N ARG A 373 -1.76 15.30 -24.14
CA ARG A 373 -1.55 16.09 -25.37
C ARG A 373 -0.29 16.95 -25.29
N THR A 374 0.53 16.95 -26.33
CA THR A 374 1.77 17.75 -26.37
C THR A 374 1.49 19.24 -26.62
N LEU A 375 2.07 20.08 -25.77
CA LEU A 375 2.00 21.54 -25.81
C LEU A 375 3.43 22.11 -25.85
N HIS A 376 3.62 23.27 -26.48
CA HIS A 376 4.87 24.02 -26.37
C HIS A 376 4.65 25.21 -25.42
N VAL A 377 5.43 25.31 -24.35
CA VAL A 377 5.36 26.42 -23.39
C VAL A 377 6.60 27.28 -23.54
N HIS A 378 6.42 28.59 -23.70
CA HIS A 378 7.52 29.56 -23.81
C HIS A 378 8.03 30.02 -22.43
N ALA A 379 9.23 30.62 -22.37
CA ALA A 379 9.81 31.12 -21.12
C ALA A 379 8.92 32.14 -20.38
N SER A 380 8.03 32.83 -21.10
CA SER A 380 7.03 33.75 -20.54
C SER A 380 5.79 33.06 -19.95
N GLY A 381 5.68 31.74 -20.06
CA GLY A 381 4.49 30.95 -19.70
C GLY A 381 3.43 30.86 -20.80
N ALA A 382 3.65 31.49 -21.96
CA ALA A 382 2.71 31.42 -23.08
C ALA A 382 2.66 30.03 -23.72
N ILE A 383 1.46 29.50 -23.95
CA ILE A 383 1.24 28.15 -24.48
C ILE A 383 0.89 28.21 -25.97
N ARG A 384 1.68 27.51 -26.79
CA ARG A 384 1.46 27.33 -28.22
C ARG A 384 1.21 25.86 -28.56
N LEU A 385 0.22 25.60 -29.41
CA LEU A 385 -0.10 24.25 -29.85
C LEU A 385 0.99 23.73 -30.82
N GLY A 386 1.51 22.54 -30.55
CA GLY A 386 2.26 21.79 -31.55
C GLY A 386 1.32 21.42 -32.70
N ARG A 387 1.75 21.59 -33.96
CA ARG A 387 0.97 21.14 -35.13
C ARG A 387 0.72 19.63 -34.98
N GLY A 388 -0.54 19.25 -34.73
CA GLY A 388 -0.93 17.85 -34.63
C GLY A 388 -0.64 17.12 -35.94
N ARG A 389 -0.03 15.94 -35.85
CA ARG A 389 0.01 14.99 -36.96
C ARG A 389 -1.41 14.48 -37.14
N ARG A 390 -2.07 14.90 -38.23
CA ARG A 390 -3.34 14.33 -38.73
C ARG A 390 -3.16 12.80 -38.81
N ARG A 391 -4.11 12.05 -38.24
CA ARG A 391 -4.53 10.79 -38.87
C ARG A 391 -5.47 11.13 -40.01
#